data_AF-A0A8D5FZ57-F1
#
_entry.id   AF-A0A8D5FZ57-F1
#
_cell.length_a   1.000
_cell.length_b   1.000
_cell.length_c   1.000
_cell.angle_alpha   90.00
_cell.angle_beta   90.00
_cell.angle_gamma   90.00
#
_symmetry.space_group_name_H-M   'P 1'
#
loop_
_entity.id
_entity.type
_entity.pdbx_description
1 polymer ?
#
loop_
_entity_poly.entity_id
_entity_poly.type
_entity_poly.pdbx_seq_one_letter_code
_entity_poly.pdbx_strand_id
1 'polypeptide(L)'
;MLFLLAMSAAGWPMHGDPGFLVFCQLLTVLSCQAMGALIFFLSRDPARSLGLAAAYAAPGLAFMGVTFPATDMTLPARIWRSLLPVSHYIDIQIAQINYGAPPFQAQPQIENLLLFIIPVLLTVILAVKTMKSEPVTEAGT
;
A
#
# COMPACT_ATOMS: atom_id res chain seq x y z
N MET A 1 0.52 -5.53 -11.79
CA MET A 1 0.53 -6.92 -12.27
C MET A 1 0.65 -6.98 -13.79
N LEU A 2 -0.28 -6.40 -14.55
CA LEU A 2 -0.23 -6.41 -16.03
C LEU A 2 1.08 -5.85 -16.60
N PHE A 3 1.60 -4.75 -16.02
CA PHE A 3 2.86 -4.15 -16.46
C PHE A 3 4.07 -5.08 -16.32
N LEU A 4 4.24 -5.75 -15.17
CA LEU A 4 5.35 -6.68 -14.96
C LEU A 4 5.28 -7.88 -15.91
N LEU A 5 4.07 -8.43 -16.11
CA LEU A 5 3.85 -9.53 -17.05
C LEU A 5 4.11 -9.11 -18.50
N ALA A 6 3.72 -7.88 -18.86
CA ALA A 6 4.00 -7.32 -20.18
C ALA A 6 5.50 -7.10 -20.39
N MET A 7 6.24 -6.62 -19.38
CA MET A 7 7.70 -6.45 -19.45
C MET A 7 8.40 -7.81 -19.57
N SER A 8 7.98 -8.82 -18.80
CA SER A 8 8.53 -10.17 -18.95
C SER A 8 8.23 -10.75 -20.34
N ALA A 9 7.02 -10.52 -20.87
CA ALA A 9 6.65 -10.97 -22.21
C ALA A 9 7.42 -10.23 -23.33
N ALA A 10 7.79 -8.97 -23.08
CA ALA A 10 8.64 -8.16 -23.97
C ALA A 10 10.14 -8.54 -23.90
N GLY A 11 10.50 -9.57 -23.12
CA GLY A 11 11.88 -10.05 -23.00
C GLY A 11 12.78 -9.15 -22.16
N TRP A 12 12.20 -8.30 -21.30
CA TRP A 12 13.00 -7.46 -20.41
C TRP A 12 13.74 -8.32 -19.37
N PRO A 13 15.04 -8.07 -19.13
CA PRO A 13 15.82 -8.84 -18.17
C PRO A 13 15.31 -8.58 -16.76
N MET A 14 14.51 -9.51 -16.23
CA MET A 14 14.11 -9.54 -14.83
C MET A 14 15.07 -10.46 -14.11
N HIS A 15 16.05 -9.88 -13.41
CA HIS A 15 17.07 -10.66 -12.70
C HIS A 15 16.54 -11.35 -11.44
N GLY A 16 15.40 -10.90 -10.90
CA GLY A 16 14.75 -11.44 -9.71
C GLY A 16 13.57 -12.38 -10.00
N ASP A 17 12.93 -12.88 -8.95
CA ASP A 17 11.79 -13.79 -9.06
C ASP A 17 10.47 -13.02 -9.34
N PRO A 18 9.81 -13.24 -10.50
CA PRO A 18 8.57 -12.56 -10.82
C PRO A 18 7.40 -12.97 -9.89
N GLY A 19 7.41 -14.20 -9.35
CA GLY A 19 6.38 -14.66 -8.40
C GLY A 19 6.40 -13.86 -7.11
N PHE A 20 7.59 -13.67 -6.55
CA PHE A 20 7.85 -12.85 -5.37
C PHE A 20 7.41 -11.39 -5.57
N LEU A 21 7.72 -10.79 -6.72
CA LEU A 21 7.27 -9.44 -7.04
C LEU A 21 5.74 -9.32 -7.11
N VAL A 22 5.07 -10.30 -7.72
CA VAL A 22 3.60 -10.36 -7.75
C VAL A 22 3.03 -10.48 -6.34
N PHE A 23 3.63 -11.30 -5.48
CA PHE A 23 3.23 -11.44 -4.08
C PHE A 23 3.36 -10.12 -3.31
N CYS A 24 4.53 -9.46 -3.36
CA CYS A 24 4.73 -8.16 -2.71
C CYS A 24 3.77 -7.09 -3.25
N GLN A 25 3.47 -7.11 -4.55
CA GLN A 25 2.49 -6.20 -5.16
C GLN A 25 1.07 -6.45 -4.63
N LEU A 26 0.65 -7.71 -4.48
CA LEU A 26 -0.64 -8.06 -3.89
C LEU A 26 -0.74 -7.54 -2.46
N LEU A 27 0.31 -7.73 -1.66
CA LEU A 27 0.38 -7.20 -0.30
C LEU A 27 0.22 -5.67 -0.28
N THR A 28 0.89 -4.98 -1.21
CA THR A 28 0.78 -3.53 -1.37
C THR A 28 -0.63 -3.09 -1.70
N VAL A 29 -1.32 -3.80 -2.61
CA VAL A 29 -2.73 -3.52 -2.95
C VAL A 29 -3.61 -3.68 -1.73
N LEU A 30 -3.48 -4.78 -0.98
CA LEU A 30 -4.25 -5.00 0.24
C LEU A 30 -4.02 -3.89 1.27
N SER A 31 -2.78 -3.47 1.47
CA SER A 31 -2.43 -2.35 2.34
C SER A 31 -3.05 -1.03 1.89
N CYS A 32 -3.06 -0.74 0.58
CA CYS A 32 -3.72 0.45 0.04
C CYS A 32 -5.24 0.41 0.27
N GLN A 33 -5.89 -0.73 0.02
CA GLN A 33 -7.32 -0.89 0.25
C GLN A 33 -7.66 -0.74 1.74
N ALA A 34 -6.83 -1.29 2.63
CA ALA A 34 -7.01 -1.15 4.08
C ALA A 34 -6.92 0.31 4.53
N MET A 35 -5.95 1.07 4.01
CA MET A 35 -5.83 2.51 4.31
C MET A 35 -7.04 3.31 3.80
N GLY A 36 -7.49 3.04 2.57
CA GLY A 36 -8.69 3.68 2.03
C GLY A 36 -9.94 3.38 2.85
N ALA A 37 -10.12 2.11 3.24
CA ALA A 37 -11.24 1.69 4.09
C ALA A 37 -11.15 2.30 5.50
N LEU A 38 -9.96 2.38 6.10
CA LEU A 38 -9.76 3.05 7.38
C LEU A 38 -10.18 4.52 7.33
N ILE A 39 -9.77 5.24 6.27
CA ILE A 39 -10.15 6.65 6.05
C ILE A 39 -11.68 6.78 5.92
N PHE A 40 -12.33 5.85 5.21
CA PHE A 40 -13.78 5.80 5.09
C PHE A 40 -14.47 5.62 6.45
N PHE A 41 -14.08 4.60 7.23
CA PHE A 41 -14.71 4.34 8.53
C PHE A 41 -14.45 5.43 9.57
N LEU A 42 -13.33 6.17 9.46
CA LEU A 42 -13.06 7.34 10.28
C LEU A 42 -13.94 8.54 9.90
N SER A 43 -14.14 8.77 8.61
CA SER A 43 -14.85 9.95 8.12
C SER A 43 -16.38 9.78 8.11
N ARG A 44 -16.86 8.54 7.93
CA ARG A 44 -18.29 8.17 7.78
C ARG A 44 -19.06 8.98 6.72
N ASP A 45 -18.34 9.57 5.77
CA ASP A 45 -18.87 10.37 4.67
C ASP A 45 -18.12 9.95 3.38
N PRO A 46 -18.83 9.43 2.35
CA PRO A 46 -18.19 8.96 1.12
C PRO A 46 -17.42 10.05 0.36
N ALA A 47 -17.94 11.29 0.30
CA ALA A 47 -17.32 12.37 -0.45
C ALA A 47 -16.06 12.89 0.25
N ARG A 48 -16.11 13.08 1.57
CA ARG A 48 -14.96 13.51 2.37
C ARG A 48 -13.85 12.46 2.42
N SER A 49 -14.23 11.19 2.58
CA SER A 49 -13.27 10.08 2.62
C SER A 49 -12.51 9.95 1.31
N LEU A 50 -13.17 10.12 0.16
CA LEU A 50 -12.50 10.12 -1.14
C LEU A 50 -11.46 11.24 -1.25
N GLY A 51 -11.80 12.45 -0.80
CA GLY A 51 -10.87 13.58 -0.77
C GLY A 51 -9.66 13.33 0.14
N LEU A 52 -9.88 12.76 1.32
CA LEU A 52 -8.79 12.42 2.25
C LEU A 52 -7.90 11.29 1.73
N ALA A 53 -8.49 10.27 1.10
CA ALA A 53 -7.74 9.20 0.45
C ALA A 53 -6.87 9.73 -0.71
N ALA A 54 -7.41 10.67 -1.50
CA ALA A 54 -6.65 11.35 -2.54
C ALA A 54 -5.51 12.20 -1.95
N ALA A 55 -5.76 12.96 -0.88
CA ALA A 55 -4.72 13.75 -0.20
C ALA A 55 -3.63 12.86 0.42
N TYR A 56 -4.00 11.69 0.94
CA TYR A 56 -3.07 10.69 1.45
C TYR A 56 -2.16 10.11 0.35
N ALA A 57 -2.74 9.77 -0.80
CA ALA A 57 -2.04 9.14 -1.92
C ALA A 57 -1.26 10.13 -2.80
N ALA A 58 -1.65 11.41 -2.84
CA ALA A 58 -1.07 12.43 -3.72
C ALA A 58 0.46 12.58 -3.56
N PRO A 59 1.04 12.59 -2.35
CA PRO A 59 2.49 12.68 -2.17
C PRO A 59 3.22 11.39 -2.56
N GLY A 60 2.48 10.30 -2.83
CA GLY A 60 3.05 8.99 -3.15
C GLY A 60 4.08 9.03 -4.27
N LEU A 61 3.78 9.74 -5.36
CA LEU A 61 4.71 9.85 -6.49
C LEU A 61 5.97 10.65 -6.15
N ALA A 62 5.85 11.71 -5.33
CA ALA A 62 6.98 12.55 -4.95
C ALA A 62 7.87 11.89 -3.88
N PHE A 63 7.25 11.15 -2.95
CA PHE A 63 7.93 10.54 -1.82
C PHE A 63 8.31 9.07 -2.04
N MET A 64 8.03 8.50 -3.22
CA MET A 64 8.44 7.13 -3.56
C MET A 64 9.96 6.95 -3.74
N GLY A 65 10.77 8.03 -3.78
CA GLY A 65 12.22 7.88 -3.76
C GLY A 65 12.87 7.65 -5.14
N VAL A 66 12.08 7.61 -6.22
CA VAL A 66 12.54 7.31 -7.58
C VAL A 66 13.03 8.55 -8.31
N THR A 67 12.25 9.64 -8.28
CA THR A 67 12.59 10.92 -8.91
C THR A 67 13.37 11.83 -7.98
N PHE A 68 13.12 11.74 -6.67
CA PHE A 68 13.86 12.44 -5.62
C PHE A 68 14.40 11.41 -4.62
N PRO A 69 15.72 11.33 -4.39
CA PRO A 69 16.32 10.34 -3.52
C PRO A 69 15.76 10.40 -2.09
N ALA A 70 15.44 9.23 -1.51
CA ALA A 70 14.96 9.15 -0.13
C ALA A 70 16.00 9.63 0.90
N THR A 71 17.30 9.63 0.56
CA THR A 71 18.39 10.13 1.39
C THR A 71 18.35 11.64 1.60
N ASP A 72 17.75 12.38 0.67
CA ASP A 72 17.72 13.84 0.69
C ASP A 72 16.39 14.39 1.24
N MET A 73 15.46 13.50 1.60
CA MET A 73 14.17 13.87 2.15
C MET A 73 14.30 14.44 3.58
N THR A 74 13.61 15.54 3.84
CA THR A 74 13.42 16.10 5.18
C THR A 74 12.63 15.13 6.07
N LEU A 75 12.73 15.30 7.40
CA LEU A 75 12.06 14.41 8.36
C LEU A 75 10.54 14.24 8.11
N PRO A 76 9.75 15.30 7.84
CA PRO A 76 8.32 15.14 7.56
C PRO A 76 8.05 14.31 6.29
N ALA A 77 8.85 14.50 5.24
CA ALA A 77 8.73 13.73 4.00
C ALA A 77 9.06 12.25 4.22
N ARG A 78 10.08 11.93 5.04
CA ARG A 78 10.42 10.55 5.41
C ARG A 78 9.32 9.86 6.21
N ILE A 79 8.67 10.58 7.13
CA ILE A 79 7.53 10.05 7.89
C ILE A 79 6.36 9.77 6.93
N TRP A 80 6.06 10.69 6.01
CA TRP A 80 4.99 10.44 5.06
C TRP A 80 5.29 9.27 4.12
N ARG A 81 6.55 9.17 3.66
CA ARG A 81 7.03 8.03 2.87
C ARG A 81 6.79 6.70 3.58
N SER A 82 7.11 6.60 4.88
CA SER A 82 6.96 5.34 5.62
C SER A 82 5.49 4.93 5.80
N LEU A 83 4.57 5.88 5.81
CA LEU A 83 3.12 5.67 5.88
C LEU A 83 2.48 5.24 4.56
N LEU A 84 3.23 5.24 3.45
CA LEU A 84 2.76 4.88 2.13
C LEU A 84 3.19 3.45 1.76
N PRO A 85 2.25 2.50 1.56
CA PRO A 85 2.58 1.12 1.18
C PRO A 85 3.46 1.04 -0.07
N VAL A 86 3.18 1.91 -1.05
CA VAL A 86 3.89 1.96 -2.33
C VAL A 86 5.38 2.28 -2.18
N SER A 87 5.76 3.03 -1.16
CA SER A 87 7.17 3.39 -0.90
C SER A 87 8.02 2.18 -0.55
N HIS A 88 7.46 1.21 0.17
CA HIS A 88 8.16 -0.01 0.54
C HIS A 88 8.24 -0.98 -0.63
N TYR A 89 7.17 -1.08 -1.41
CA TYR A 89 7.14 -1.94 -2.59
C TYR A 89 8.11 -1.51 -3.68
N ILE A 90 8.25 -0.20 -3.94
CA ILE A 90 9.15 0.25 -5.01
C ILE A 90 10.60 -0.09 -4.70
N ASP A 91 11.03 -0.02 -3.44
CA ASP A 91 12.37 -0.39 -3.03
C ASP A 91 12.62 -1.90 -3.28
N ILE A 92 11.63 -2.75 -3.00
CA ILE A 92 11.68 -4.19 -3.33
C ILE A 92 11.74 -4.39 -4.84
N GLN A 93 10.90 -3.69 -5.60
CA GLN A 93 10.83 -3.82 -7.05
C GLN A 93 12.17 -3.45 -7.71
N ILE A 94 12.76 -2.32 -7.31
CA ILE A 94 14.05 -1.87 -7.82
C ILE A 94 15.14 -2.88 -7.47
N ALA A 95 15.17 -3.38 -6.22
CA ALA A 95 16.14 -4.37 -5.78
C ALA A 95 16.07 -5.69 -6.59
N GLN A 96 14.86 -6.18 -6.85
CA GLN A 96 14.63 -7.43 -7.58
C GLN A 96 14.84 -7.28 -9.09
N ILE A 97 14.26 -6.26 -9.72
CA ILE A 97 14.30 -6.10 -11.18
C ILE A 97 15.70 -5.70 -11.63
N ASN A 98 16.31 -4.69 -10.99
CA ASN A 98 17.57 -4.14 -11.46
C ASN A 98 18.77 -4.97 -11.01
N TYR A 99 18.75 -5.48 -9.78
CA TYR A 99 19.92 -6.12 -9.18
C TYR A 99 19.78 -7.64 -8.97
N GLY A 100 18.59 -8.22 -9.17
CA GLY A 100 18.34 -9.64 -8.90
C GLY A 100 18.64 -10.01 -7.46
N ALA A 101 18.49 -9.05 -6.52
CA ALA A 101 18.88 -9.24 -5.14
C ALA A 101 18.14 -10.45 -4.52
N PRO A 102 18.78 -11.24 -3.65
CA PRO A 102 18.08 -12.32 -2.97
C PRO A 102 16.93 -11.77 -2.12
N PRO A 103 15.76 -12.44 -2.05
CA PRO A 103 14.57 -11.96 -1.33
C PRO A 103 14.82 -11.58 0.15
N PHE A 104 15.84 -12.17 0.78
CA PHE A 104 16.26 -11.82 2.13
C PHE A 104 16.69 -10.35 2.29
N GLN A 105 17.26 -9.72 1.25
CA GLN A 105 17.62 -8.30 1.32
C GLN A 105 16.40 -7.36 1.32
N ALA A 106 15.24 -7.85 0.86
CA ALA A 106 13.97 -7.12 0.89
C ALA A 106 13.24 -7.24 2.25
N GLN A 107 13.81 -7.97 3.21
CA GLN A 107 13.21 -8.23 4.52
C GLN A 107 12.70 -6.96 5.23
N PRO A 108 13.47 -5.86 5.38
CA PRO A 108 12.99 -4.69 6.13
C PRO A 108 11.78 -4.01 5.45
N GLN A 109 11.70 -4.05 4.12
CA GLN A 109 10.56 -3.50 3.39
C GLN A 109 9.33 -4.41 3.47
N ILE A 110 9.53 -5.73 3.48
CA ILE A 110 8.45 -6.70 3.72
C ILE A 110 7.89 -6.51 5.14
N GLU A 111 8.74 -6.36 6.15
CA GLU A 111 8.33 -6.09 7.52
C GLU A 111 7.48 -4.80 7.61
N ASN A 112 7.90 -3.73 6.93
CA ASN A 112 7.12 -2.50 6.87
C ASN A 112 5.77 -2.68 6.14
N LEU A 113 5.72 -3.47 5.07
CA LEU A 113 4.46 -3.81 4.41
C LEU A 113 3.55 -4.63 5.32
N LEU A 114 4.11 -5.55 6.12
CA LEU A 114 3.36 -6.34 7.09
C LEU A 114 2.80 -5.49 8.22
N LEU A 115 3.44 -4.37 8.60
CA LEU A 115 2.88 -3.43 9.60
C LEU A 115 1.54 -2.82 9.16
N PHE A 116 1.21 -2.83 7.85
CA PHE A 116 -0.12 -2.45 7.38
C PHE A 116 -1.23 -3.44 7.78
N ILE A 117 -0.89 -4.55 8.44
CA ILE A 117 -1.88 -5.37 9.15
C ILE A 117 -2.60 -4.56 10.25
N ILE A 118 -1.95 -3.54 10.83
CA ILE A 118 -2.55 -2.68 11.85
C ILE A 118 -3.77 -1.92 11.29
N PRO A 119 -3.66 -1.15 10.19
CA PRO A 119 -4.83 -0.51 9.58
C PRO A 119 -5.88 -1.50 9.08
N VAL A 120 -5.49 -2.72 8.64
CA VAL A 120 -6.46 -3.79 8.34
C VAL A 120 -7.27 -4.15 9.58
N LEU A 121 -6.62 -4.45 10.71
CA LEU A 121 -7.29 -4.80 11.96
C LEU A 121 -8.18 -3.67 12.47
N LEU A 122 -7.70 -2.42 12.42
CA LEU A 122 -8.48 -1.25 12.81
C LEU A 122 -9.73 -1.10 11.95
N THR A 123 -9.61 -1.28 10.64
CA THR A 123 -10.75 -1.24 9.70
C THR A 123 -11.77 -2.32 10.05
N VAL A 124 -11.34 -3.56 10.30
CA VAL A 124 -12.23 -4.67 10.67
C VAL A 124 -12.94 -4.38 11.99
N ILE A 125 -12.23 -3.88 13.01
CA ILE A 125 -12.83 -3.51 14.30
C ILE A 125 -13.88 -2.41 14.13
N LEU A 126 -13.57 -1.37 13.35
CA LEU A 126 -14.50 -0.27 13.09
C LEU A 126 -15.72 -0.75 12.29
N ALA A 127 -15.53 -1.61 11.29
CA ALA A 127 -16.60 -2.22 10.51
C ALA A 127 -17.55 -3.05 11.39
N VAL A 128 -17.00 -3.92 12.24
CA VAL A 128 -17.79 -4.75 13.18
C VAL A 128 -18.56 -3.87 14.17
N LYS A 129 -17.94 -2.80 14.68
CA LYS A 129 -18.62 -1.84 15.56
C LYS A 129 -19.77 -1.13 14.86
N THR A 130 -19.58 -0.70 13.61
CA THR A 130 -20.62 -0.04 12.81
C THR A 130 -21.80 -1.00 12.56
N MET A 131 -21.54 -2.24 12.14
CA MET A 131 -22.60 -3.25 11.93
C MET A 131 -23.40 -3.55 13.19
N LYS A 132 -22.76 -3.55 14.36
CA LYS A 132 -23.45 -3.79 15.64
C LYS A 132 -24.28 -2.58 16.11
N SER A 133 -24.01 -1.40 15.56
CA SER A 133 -24.69 -0.15 15.93
C SER A 133 -25.89 0.20 15.05
N GLU A 134 -26.12 -0.52 13.95
CA GLU A 134 -27.37 -0.43 13.21
C GLU A 134 -28.44 -1.25 13.94
N PRO A 135 -29.45 -0.63 14.59
CA PRO A 135 -30.60 -1.37 15.07
C PRO A 135 -31.34 -1.91 13.86
N VAL A 136 -31.81 -3.16 13.97
CA VAL A 136 -32.75 -3.79 13.03
C VAL A 136 -34.03 -2.93 12.97
N THR A 137 -34.04 -1.94 12.08
CA THR A 137 -35.24 -1.20 11.69
C THR A 137 -35.39 -1.40 10.19
N GLU A 138 -36.59 -1.82 9.79
CA GLU A 138 -37.03 -2.17 8.44
C GLU A 138 -36.93 -3.64 8.04
N ALA A 139 -37.50 -4.51 8.88
CA ALA A 139 -38.29 -5.65 8.41
C ALA A 139 -39.76 -5.40 8.80
N GLY A 140 -40.46 -4.55 8.04
CA GLY A 140 -41.88 -4.33 8.25
C GLY A 140 -42.43 -3.06 7.61
N THR A 141 -42.74 -3.14 6.32
CA THR A 141 -44.04 -2.78 5.71
C THR A 141 -44.13 -3.40 4.33
#